data_AF-A0AA40IUG0-F1
#
_entry.id   AF-A0AA40IUG0-F1
#
_cell.length_a   1.000
_cell.length_b   1.000
_cell.length_c   1.000
_cell.angle_alpha   90.00
_cell.angle_beta   90.00
_cell.angle_gamma   90.00
#
_symmetry.space_group_name_H-M   'P 1'
#
loop_
_entity.id
_entity.type
_entity.pdbx_description
1 polymer ?
#
loop_
_entity_poly.entity_id
_entity_poly.type
_entity_poly.pdbx_seq_one_letter_code
_entity_poly.pdbx_strand_id
1 'polypeptide(L)' 'MEWRDKLNDYLEGKLKLFEQDYVHGTPCTLKRNKKRIKAKIDFENKIIYDLKGNILRRCN' A
#
# COMPACT_ATOMS: atom_id res chain seq x y z
N MET A 1 -25.14 12.51 12.93
CA MET A 1 -25.19 11.32 13.80
C MET A 1 -24.24 10.21 13.34
N GLU A 2 -23.65 10.30 12.14
CA GLU A 2 -22.82 9.22 11.55
C GLU A 2 -21.53 8.83 12.28
N TRP A 3 -20.94 9.71 13.08
CA TRP A 3 -19.64 9.38 13.71
C TRP A 3 -19.80 8.33 14.82
N ARG A 4 -20.97 8.25 15.46
CA ARG A 4 -21.26 7.23 16.49
C ARG A 4 -21.43 5.85 15.88
N ASP A 5 -22.06 5.77 14.73
CA ASP A 5 -22.27 4.49 14.05
C ASP A 5 -20.92 3.89 13.61
N LYS A 6 -20.03 4.72 13.05
CA LYS A 6 -18.65 4.32 12.73
C LYS A 6 -17.84 3.89 13.95
N LEU A 7 -18.08 4.52 15.10
CA LEU A 7 -17.44 4.14 16.37
C LEU A 7 -17.96 2.80 16.88
N ASN A 8 -19.27 2.58 16.82
CA ASN A 8 -19.89 1.32 17.22
C ASN A 8 -19.42 0.17 16.31
N ASP A 9 -19.36 0.39 15.00
CA ASP A 9 -18.82 -0.60 14.06
C ASP A 9 -17.35 -0.95 14.35
N TYR A 10 -16.54 0.02 14.79
CA TYR A 10 -15.16 -0.23 15.23
C TYR A 10 -15.11 -1.06 16.52
N LEU A 11 -15.90 -0.69 17.53
CA LEU A 11 -15.94 -1.38 18.82
C LEU A 11 -16.51 -2.81 18.69
N GLU A 12 -17.41 -3.05 17.75
CA GLU A 12 -17.95 -4.37 17.40
C GLU A 12 -17.00 -5.19 16.49
N GLY A 13 -15.87 -4.62 16.09
CA GLY A 13 -14.88 -5.27 15.22
C GLY A 13 -15.33 -5.42 13.76
N LYS A 14 -16.45 -4.81 13.36
CA LYS A 14 -16.94 -4.74 11.97
C LYS A 14 -16.10 -3.79 11.13
N LEU A 15 -15.57 -2.73 11.75
CA LEU A 15 -14.66 -1.78 11.14
C LEU A 15 -13.24 -2.07 11.64
N LYS A 16 -12.34 -2.52 10.76
CA LYS A 16 -10.92 -2.65 11.09
C LYS A 16 -10.18 -1.40 10.62
N LEU A 17 -9.92 -0.47 11.55
CA LEU A 17 -9.28 0.82 11.24
C LEU A 17 -7.84 0.68 10.72
N PHE A 18 -7.19 -0.48 10.91
CA PHE A 18 -5.76 -0.67 10.64
C PHE A 18 -5.39 -2.00 9.97
N GLU A 19 -6.35 -2.77 9.46
CA GLU A 19 -6.07 -4.00 8.68
C GLU A 19 -6.09 -3.79 7.16
N GLN A 20 -5.89 -2.55 6.71
CA GLN A 20 -5.22 -2.44 5.42
C GLN A 20 -3.77 -2.74 5.72
N ASP A 21 -3.29 -3.92 5.30
CA ASP A 21 -1.87 -4.23 5.17
C ASP A 21 -1.25 -3.12 4.32
N TYR A 22 -0.88 -2.04 4.99
CA TYR A 22 -0.32 -0.88 4.34
C TYR A 22 1.06 -1.33 3.95
N VAL A 23 1.19 -1.78 2.70
CA VAL A 23 2.46 -2.18 2.14
C VAL A 23 3.39 -0.97 2.21
N HIS A 24 4.21 -0.92 3.26
CA HIS A 24 5.20 0.11 3.50
C HIS A 24 6.39 -0.17 2.59
N GLY A 25 6.19 0.02 1.29
CA GLY A 25 7.27 -0.09 0.33
C GLY A 25 8.29 1.03 0.57
N THR A 26 9.57 0.68 0.56
CA THR A 26 10.69 1.63 0.66
C THR A 26 10.77 2.46 -0.63
N PRO A 27 10.91 3.80 -0.56
CA PRO A 27 11.02 4.62 -1.76
C PRO A 27 12.23 4.21 -2.59
N CYS A 28 12.03 4.00 -3.89
CA CYS A 28 13.07 3.56 -4.81
C CYS A 28 12.90 4.21 -6.19
N THR A 29 13.88 4.00 -7.07
CA THR A 29 13.81 4.42 -8.47
C THR A 29 13.96 3.22 -9.38
N LEU A 30 12.90 2.90 -10.14
CA LEU A 30 12.93 1.86 -11.16
C LEU A 30 13.50 2.43 -12.47
N LYS A 31 14.59 1.85 -12.96
CA LYS A 31 15.13 2.15 -14.30
C LYS A 31 14.50 1.19 -15.32
N ARG A 32 13.69 1.72 -16.24
CA ARG A 32 13.05 0.94 -17.31
C ARG A 32 13.11 1.74 -18.62
N ASN A 33 13.55 1.11 -19.71
CA ASN A 33 13.65 1.74 -21.04
C ASN A 33 14.35 3.12 -21.02
N LYS A 34 15.52 3.22 -20.36
CA LYS A 34 16.29 4.46 -20.17
C LYS A 34 15.57 5.58 -19.38
N LYS A 35 14.37 5.33 -18.85
CA LYS A 35 13.62 6.26 -17.98
C LYS A 35 13.78 5.88 -16.50
N ARG A 36 13.74 6.88 -15.63
CA ARG A 36 13.74 6.73 -14.16
C ARG A 36 12.32 6.97 -13.65
N ILE A 37 11.75 5.98 -12.97
CA ILE A 37 10.38 6.03 -12.44
C ILE A 37 10.47 6.02 -10.91
N LYS A 38 9.86 7.01 -10.25
CA LYS A 38 9.72 6.98 -8.78
C LYS A 38 8.74 5.88 -8.40
N ALA A 39 9.16 5.02 -7.49
CA ALA A 39 8.46 3.81 -7.11
C ALA A 39 8.63 3.53 -5.62
N LYS A 40 7.95 2.51 -5.13
CA LYS A 40 8.16 1.92 -3.81
C LYS A 40 8.43 0.44 -3.97
N ILE A 41 9.45 -0.09 -3.32
CA ILE A 41 9.73 -1.53 -3.31
C ILE A 41 9.31 -2.13 -1.98
N ASP A 42 8.47 -3.15 -2.07
CA ASP A 42 8.18 -4.06 -0.98
C ASP A 42 9.12 -5.26 -1.10
N PHE A 43 10.01 -5.38 -0.13
CA PHE A 43 10.97 -6.47 -0.07
C PHE A 43 10.36 -7.77 0.43
N GLU A 44 9.28 -7.70 1.22
CA GLU A 44 8.61 -8.84 1.81
C GLU A 44 7.78 -9.58 0.76
N ASN A 45 6.92 -8.86 0.05
CA ASN A 45 6.16 -9.41 -1.07
C ASN A 45 6.97 -9.49 -2.38
N LYS A 46 8.18 -8.91 -2.40
CA LYS A 46 9.04 -8.75 -3.58
C LYS A 46 8.33 -8.05 -4.75
N ILE A 47 7.57 -6.99 -4.46
CA ILE A 47 6.81 -6.24 -5.46
C ILE A 47 7.31 -4.79 -5.52
N ILE A 48 7.39 -4.24 -6.73
CA ILE A 48 7.63 -2.81 -6.96
C ILE A 48 6.31 -2.18 -7.36
N TYR A 49 5.91 -1.15 -6.63
CA TYR A 49 4.72 -0.34 -6.85
C TYR A 49 5.07 1.04 -7.37
N ASP A 50 4.13 1.71 -8.04
CA ASP A 50 4.20 3.14 -8.29
C ASP A 50 3.82 3.95 -7.02
N LEU A 51 3.83 5.27 -7.12
CA LEU A 51 3.43 6.14 -6.00
C LEU A 51 1.93 6.09 -5.68
N LYS A 52 1.11 5.54 -6.57
CA LYS A 52 -0.34 5.36 -6.43
C LYS A 52 -0.72 3.96 -5.92
N GLY A 53 0.24 3.06 -5.73
CA GLY A 53 0.02 1.69 -5.30
C GLY A 53 -0.21 0.67 -6.42
N ASN A 54 -0.07 1.04 -7.69
CA ASN A 54 -0.16 0.10 -8.81
C ASN A 54 1.11 -0.75 -8.92
N ILE A 55 0.95 -2.03 -9.22
CA ILE A 55 2.09 -2.96 -9.40
C ILE A 55 2.83 -2.63 -10.71
N LEU A 56 4.10 -2.24 -10.60
CA LEU A 56 4.99 -2.01 -11.73
C LEU A 56 5.78 -3.26 -12.13
N ARG A 57 6.17 -4.08 -11.15
CA ARG A 57 6.98 -5.29 -11.35
C ARG A 57 6.88 -6.23 -10.14
N ARG A 58 6.91 -7.54 -10.39
CA ARG A 58 7.20 -8.56 -9.37
C ARG A 58 8.64 -9.03 -9.54
N CYS A 59 9.37 -9.15 -8.44
CA CYS A 59 10.72 -9.67 -8.37
C CYS A 59 10.64 -11.12 -7.87
N ASN A 60 11.19 -12.08 -8.62
CA ASN A 60 11.33 -13.46 -8.17
C ASN A 60 12.54 -13.58 -7.23
#